data_AF-A0AAF3EET5-F1
#
_entry.id   AF-A0AAF3EET5-F1
#
_cell.length_a   1.000
_cell.length_b   1.000
_cell.length_c   1.000
_cell.angle_alpha   90.00
_cell.angle_beta   90.00
_cell.angle_gamma   90.00
#
_symmetry.space_group_name_H-M   'P 1'
#
loop_
_entity.id
_entity.type
_entity.pdbx_description
1 polymer ?
#
loop_
_entity_poly.entity_id
_entity_poly.type
_entity_poly.pdbx_seq_one_letter_code
_entity_poly.pdbx_strand_id
1 'polypeptide(L)'
;MVRMHFAENPEEKKKHGDEPEEPRPQDCCGLSCNPCIFDLHHQDVMLWAKECARCIKLENGMTLFEEVIGVEENVDNLEEIFSKDEYRQFEIVAITKMAPNTNMYKFKTAKSKDLPLGCHLIARPVTNNANTYIP
;
A
#
# COMPACT_ATOMS: atom_id res chain seq x y z
N MET A 1 1.30 11.23 16.57
CA MET A 1 0.23 12.20 16.90
C MET A 1 -0.94 11.54 17.63
N VAL A 2 -1.62 10.53 17.08
CA VAL A 2 -2.70 9.80 17.80
C VAL A 2 -2.24 9.23 19.16
N ARG A 3 -1.11 8.50 19.19
CA ARG A 3 -0.55 7.98 20.45
C ARG A 3 -0.24 9.06 21.48
N MET A 4 0.20 10.25 21.04
CA MET A 4 0.48 11.38 21.93
C MET A 4 -0.82 11.98 22.47
N HIS A 5 -1.82 12.19 21.60
CA HIS A 5 -3.14 12.69 21.99
C HIS A 5 -3.79 11.81 23.07
N PHE A 6 -3.75 10.49 22.90
CA PHE A 6 -4.30 9.57 23.90
C PHE A 6 -3.45 9.43 25.17
N ALA A 7 -2.14 9.70 25.11
CA ALA A 7 -1.31 9.78 26.31
C ALA A 7 -1.68 11.01 27.16
N GLU A 8 -2.02 12.13 26.51
CA GLU A 8 -2.47 13.36 27.16
C GLU A 8 -3.95 13.30 27.58
N ASN A 9 -4.76 12.51 26.86
CA ASN A 9 -6.22 12.40 27.05
C ASN A 9 -6.68 10.92 27.19
N PRO A 10 -6.34 10.23 28.29
CA PRO A 10 -6.58 8.79 28.45
C PRO A 10 -8.06 8.39 28.48
N GLU A 11 -8.96 9.30 28.87
CA GLU A 11 -10.40 9.04 28.87
C GLU A 11 -11.02 9.00 27.46
N GLU A 12 -10.40 9.69 26.49
CA GLU A 12 -10.83 9.62 25.09
C GLU A 12 -10.44 8.29 24.44
N LYS A 13 -9.31 7.70 24.85
CA LYS A 13 -8.85 6.39 24.35
C LYS A 13 -9.92 5.31 24.50
N LYS A 14 -10.65 5.29 25.63
CA LYS A 14 -11.73 4.30 25.89
C LYS A 14 -12.84 4.32 24.84
N LYS A 15 -13.00 5.42 24.08
CA LYS A 15 -14.01 5.56 23.03
C LYS A 15 -13.54 5.06 21.66
N HIS A 16 -12.23 4.83 21.47
CA HIS A 16 -11.61 4.63 20.16
C HIS A 16 -11.04 3.23 19.92
N GLY A 17 -11.40 2.25 20.75
CA GLY A 17 -10.85 0.89 20.65
C GLY A 17 -9.36 0.84 20.98
N ASP A 18 -8.85 -0.36 21.23
CA ASP A 18 -7.43 -0.55 21.51
C ASP A 18 -6.62 -0.57 20.23
N GLU A 19 -5.39 -0.05 20.33
CA GLU A 19 -4.40 -0.16 19.27
C GLU A 19 -4.06 -1.64 19.02
N PRO A 20 -3.96 -2.10 17.75
CA PRO A 20 -3.58 -3.47 17.44
C PRO A 20 -2.28 -3.88 18.15
N GLU A 21 -2.32 -5.00 18.87
CA GLU A 21 -1.17 -5.52 19.61
C GLU A 21 -0.07 -5.97 18.64
N GLU A 22 1.17 -5.62 18.95
CA GLU A 22 2.31 -6.01 18.13
C GLU A 22 2.51 -7.53 18.15
N PRO A 23 2.68 -8.18 16.99
CA PRO A 23 2.95 -9.62 16.94
C PRO A 23 4.27 -9.92 17.64
N ARG A 24 4.37 -11.11 18.25
CA ARG A 24 5.63 -11.56 18.83
C ARG A 24 6.52 -12.13 17.71
N PRO A 25 7.85 -12.14 17.90
CA PRO A 25 8.77 -12.75 16.93
C PRO A 25 8.42 -14.21 16.57
N GLN A 26 7.87 -14.96 17.51
CA GLN A 26 7.42 -16.35 17.32
C GLN A 26 6.15 -16.48 16.46
N ASP A 27 5.38 -15.41 16.30
CA ASP A 27 4.20 -15.38 15.42
C ASP A 27 4.63 -15.21 13.94
N CYS A 28 5.91 -14.87 13.69
CA CYS A 28 6.52 -14.86 12.37
C CYS A 28 7.08 -16.25 12.00
N CYS A 29 6.81 -16.70 10.77
CA CYS A 29 7.32 -17.99 10.29
C CYS A 29 8.85 -18.00 10.05
N GLY A 30 9.51 -16.83 10.02
CA GLY A 30 10.95 -16.70 9.81
C GLY A 30 11.43 -17.01 8.38
N LEU A 31 10.51 -17.26 7.44
CA LEU A 31 10.81 -17.70 6.07
C LEU A 31 10.73 -16.59 5.03
N SER A 32 10.90 -15.33 5.44
CA SER A 32 10.77 -14.16 4.54
C SER A 32 9.45 -14.14 3.76
N CYS A 33 8.34 -14.46 4.42
CA CYS A 33 7.00 -14.37 3.83
C CYS A 33 6.64 -12.92 3.46
N ASN A 34 5.82 -12.75 2.42
CA ASN A 34 5.29 -11.46 2.01
C ASN A 34 3.79 -11.59 1.66
N PRO A 35 2.87 -10.91 2.38
CA PRO A 35 3.16 -10.02 3.51
C PRO A 35 3.62 -10.80 4.74
N CYS A 36 4.57 -10.24 5.49
CA CYS A 36 4.93 -10.72 6.81
C CYS A 36 3.85 -10.34 7.83
N ILE A 37 3.75 -11.06 8.95
CA ILE A 37 2.81 -10.73 10.04
C ILE A 37 3.02 -9.30 10.58
N PHE A 38 4.26 -8.82 10.58
CA PHE A 38 4.59 -7.44 10.96
C PHE A 38 4.12 -6.43 9.92
N ASP A 39 4.09 -6.79 8.63
CA ASP A 39 3.57 -5.92 7.58
C ASP A 39 2.05 -5.76 7.72
N LEU A 40 1.35 -6.85 8.03
CA LEU A 40 -0.09 -6.85 8.30
C LEU A 40 -0.41 -6.01 9.55
N HIS A 41 0.31 -6.23 10.64
CA HIS A 41 0.16 -5.42 11.85
C HIS A 41 0.40 -3.93 11.60
N HIS A 42 1.45 -3.59 10.84
CA HIS A 42 1.70 -2.20 10.48
C HIS A 42 0.52 -1.57 9.73
N GLN A 43 -0.10 -2.32 8.81
CA GLN A 43 -1.31 -1.86 8.12
C GLN A 43 -2.45 -1.65 9.11
N ASP A 44 -2.72 -2.61 10.01
CA ASP A 44 -3.78 -2.51 11.00
C ASP A 44 -3.60 -1.29 11.92
N VAL A 45 -2.38 -1.04 12.40
CA VAL A 45 -2.05 0.15 13.21
C VAL A 45 -2.29 1.44 12.44
N MET A 46 -1.93 1.47 11.15
CA MET A 46 -2.16 2.65 10.30
C MET A 46 -3.64 2.92 10.07
N LEU A 47 -4.45 1.87 9.85
CA LEU A 47 -5.91 2.02 9.74
C LEU A 47 -6.51 2.53 11.05
N TRP A 48 -6.18 1.89 12.18
CA TRP A 48 -6.64 2.30 13.50
C TRP A 48 -6.28 3.77 13.80
N ALA A 49 -5.03 4.17 13.53
CA ALA A 49 -4.59 5.54 13.72
C ALA A 49 -5.35 6.52 12.83
N LYS A 50 -5.64 6.15 11.58
CA LYS A 50 -6.43 6.96 10.65
C LYS A 50 -7.86 7.19 11.16
N GLU A 51 -8.50 6.14 11.66
CA GLU A 51 -9.84 6.21 12.24
C GLU A 51 -9.87 7.08 13.49
N CYS A 52 -8.92 6.91 14.40
CA CYS A 52 -8.78 7.75 15.59
C CYS A 52 -8.58 9.22 15.21
N ALA A 53 -7.68 9.50 14.26
CA ALA A 53 -7.36 10.87 13.84
C ALA A 53 -8.57 11.61 13.26
N ARG A 54 -9.52 10.91 12.62
CA ARG A 54 -10.76 11.51 12.10
C ARG A 54 -11.74 11.92 13.21
N CYS A 55 -11.67 11.27 14.37
CA CYS A 55 -12.55 11.57 15.50
C CYS A 55 -11.96 12.59 16.47
N ILE A 56 -10.63 12.70 16.54
CA ILE A 56 -9.94 13.68 17.38
C ILE A 56 -10.16 15.08 16.80
N LYS A 57 -10.81 15.95 17.57
CA LYS A 57 -11.01 17.37 17.22
C LYS A 57 -9.94 18.23 17.89
N LEU A 58 -9.32 19.10 17.11
CA LEU A 58 -8.37 20.09 17.56
C LEU A 58 -9.09 21.39 17.94
N GLU A 59 -8.40 22.28 18.66
CA GLU A 59 -8.94 23.57 19.10
C GLU A 59 -9.36 24.47 17.92
N ASN A 60 -8.69 24.32 16.77
CA ASN A 60 -9.01 25.03 15.53
C ASN A 60 -10.28 24.48 14.81
N GLY A 61 -10.96 23.49 15.39
CA GLY A 61 -12.18 22.88 14.86
C GLY A 61 -11.95 21.80 13.79
N MET A 62 -10.72 21.67 13.28
CA MET A 62 -10.34 20.60 12.37
C MET A 62 -10.14 19.29 13.12
N THR A 63 -10.21 18.19 12.39
CA THR A 63 -9.79 16.88 12.88
C THR A 63 -8.27 16.76 12.83
N LEU A 64 -7.70 15.93 13.69
CA LEU A 64 -6.29 15.59 13.61
C LEU A 64 -5.93 14.98 12.24
N PHE A 65 -6.87 14.27 11.59
CA PHE A 65 -6.68 13.75 10.25
C PHE A 65 -6.47 14.88 9.21
N GLU A 66 -7.31 15.92 9.24
CA GLU A 66 -7.23 17.07 8.32
C GLU A 66 -5.94 17.88 8.53
N GLU A 67 -5.50 18.05 9.78
CA GLU A 67 -4.25 18.74 10.11
C GLU A 67 -3.01 17.98 9.59
N VAL A 68 -2.99 16.65 9.74
CA VAL A 68 -1.80 15.83 9.45
C VAL A 68 -1.66 15.48 7.98
N ILE A 69 -2.79 15.19 7.32
CA ILE A 69 -2.79 14.77 5.91
C ILE A 69 -2.96 15.97 4.98
N GLY A 70 -3.40 17.13 5.50
CA GLY A 70 -3.90 18.22 4.70
C GLY A 70 -5.27 17.87 4.12
N VAL A 71 -6.10 18.88 3.88
CA VAL A 71 -7.30 18.73 3.05
C VAL A 71 -6.84 18.21 1.69
N GLU A 72 -7.21 16.97 1.38
CA GLU A 72 -6.66 16.12 0.32
C GLU A 72 -6.16 16.86 -0.94
N GLU A 73 -4.84 16.90 -1.14
CA GLU A 73 -4.30 16.89 -2.49
C GLU A 73 -4.36 15.45 -3.01
N ASN A 74 -5.46 15.13 -3.72
CA ASN A 74 -5.56 14.09 -4.74
C ASN A 74 -4.72 12.81 -4.51
N VAL A 75 -4.92 12.15 -3.37
CA VAL A 75 -4.54 10.74 -3.24
C VAL A 75 -5.61 9.93 -3.95
N ASP A 76 -5.60 9.93 -5.29
CA ASP A 76 -6.12 8.83 -6.12
C ASP A 76 -5.84 9.12 -7.60
N ASN A 77 -4.77 8.50 -8.11
CA ASN A 77 -4.54 8.34 -9.55
C ASN A 77 -3.68 7.09 -9.84
N LEU A 78 -3.33 6.32 -8.79
CA LEU A 78 -2.63 5.04 -8.92
C LEU A 78 -3.64 3.93 -9.18
N GLU A 79 -4.83 3.99 -8.54
CA GLU A 79 -5.97 3.10 -8.84
C GLU A 79 -6.47 3.24 -10.28
N GLU A 80 -6.21 4.36 -10.95
CA GLU A 80 -6.51 4.53 -12.37
C GLU A 80 -5.52 3.80 -13.31
N ILE A 81 -4.33 3.44 -12.83
CA ILE A 81 -3.31 2.76 -13.64
C ILE A 81 -3.16 1.29 -13.22
N PHE A 82 -3.13 1.02 -11.92
CA PHE A 82 -2.94 -0.29 -11.31
C PHE A 82 -4.11 -0.60 -10.38
N SER A 83 -4.57 -1.85 -10.37
CA SER A 83 -5.62 -2.32 -9.44
C SER A 83 -5.06 -3.42 -8.56
N LYS A 84 -5.50 -3.45 -7.30
CA LYS A 84 -5.20 -4.56 -6.37
C LYS A 84 -6.09 -5.77 -6.64
N ASP A 85 -7.27 -5.55 -7.21
CA ASP A 85 -8.33 -6.56 -7.31
C ASP A 85 -8.52 -7.10 -8.73
N GLU A 86 -7.99 -6.39 -9.74
CA GLU A 86 -8.24 -6.71 -11.16
C GLU A 86 -6.98 -6.62 -12.03
N TYR A 87 -6.87 -7.50 -13.02
CA TYR A 87 -5.83 -7.43 -14.04
C TYR A 87 -6.14 -6.35 -15.07
N ARG A 88 -5.14 -5.54 -15.40
CA ARG A 88 -5.22 -4.54 -16.48
C ARG A 88 -4.25 -4.90 -17.60
N GLN A 89 -4.68 -4.65 -18.84
CA GLN A 89 -3.88 -4.96 -20.02
C GLN A 89 -2.88 -3.84 -20.28
N PHE A 90 -1.62 -4.22 -20.56
CA PHE A 90 -0.55 -3.30 -20.93
C PHE A 90 0.07 -3.71 -22.26
N GLU A 91 0.49 -2.72 -23.04
CA GLU A 91 1.22 -2.93 -24.29
C GLU A 91 2.73 -3.01 -24.00
N ILE A 92 3.39 -4.08 -24.44
CA ILE A 92 4.86 -4.19 -24.36
C ILE A 92 5.44 -3.39 -25.53
N VAL A 93 6.21 -2.34 -25.23
CA VAL A 93 6.85 -1.48 -26.25
C VAL A 93 8.28 -1.90 -26.55
N ALA A 94 8.95 -2.58 -25.61
CA ALA A 94 10.30 -3.09 -25.83
C ALA A 94 10.60 -4.28 -24.90
N ILE A 95 11.41 -5.21 -25.41
CA ILE A 95 12.01 -6.30 -24.64
C ILE A 95 13.52 -6.21 -24.89
N THR A 96 14.29 -5.98 -23.83
CA THR A 96 15.75 -5.85 -23.91
C THR A 96 16.42 -7.01 -23.18
N LYS A 97 17.27 -7.77 -23.87
CA LYS A 97 18.06 -8.83 -23.25
C LYS A 97 19.16 -8.20 -22.39
N MET A 98 19.15 -8.48 -21.09
CA MET A 98 20.13 -7.95 -20.14
C MET A 98 21.22 -8.98 -19.83
N ALA A 99 20.86 -10.26 -19.76
CA ALA A 99 21.74 -11.40 -19.49
C ALA A 99 21.11 -12.71 -20.02
N PRO A 100 21.81 -13.87 -20.05
CA PRO A 100 21.29 -15.12 -20.62
C PRO A 100 19.89 -15.52 -20.15
N ASN A 101 19.54 -15.27 -18.88
CA ASN A 101 18.24 -15.58 -18.29
C ASN A 101 17.52 -14.33 -17.76
N THR A 102 17.84 -13.15 -18.28
CA THR A 102 17.28 -11.89 -17.78
C THR A 102 16.88 -10.98 -18.93
N ASN A 103 15.62 -10.57 -18.93
CA ASN A 103 15.06 -9.62 -19.88
C ASN A 103 14.47 -8.44 -19.11
N MET A 104 14.62 -7.23 -19.66
CA MET A 104 13.94 -6.03 -19.21
C MET A 104 12.78 -5.74 -20.16
N TYR A 105 11.57 -5.60 -19.60
CA TYR A 105 10.36 -5.31 -20.35
C TYR A 105 9.96 -3.86 -20.12
N LYS A 106 9.64 -3.14 -21.19
CA LYS A 106 9.11 -1.78 -21.14
C LYS A 106 7.65 -1.82 -21.57
N PHE A 107 6.79 -1.27 -20.73
CA PHE A 107 5.34 -1.20 -20.98
C PHE A 107 4.92 0.22 -21.28
N LYS A 108 3.90 0.36 -22.14
CA LYS A 108 3.21 1.63 -22.36
C LYS A 108 2.18 1.84 -21.25
N THR A 109 2.17 3.04 -20.69
CA THR A 109 1.17 3.47 -19.72
C THR A 109 0.57 4.80 -20.16
N ALA A 110 -0.74 4.98 -19.96
CA ALA A 110 -1.46 6.21 -20.31
C ALA A 110 -1.09 7.39 -19.39
N LYS A 111 -0.60 7.09 -18.18
CA LYS A 111 -0.19 8.08 -17.18
C LYS A 111 1.11 7.63 -16.52
N SER A 112 2.11 8.49 -16.48
CA SER A 112 3.35 8.23 -15.75
C SER A 112 3.16 8.61 -14.28
N LYS A 113 3.23 7.63 -13.38
CA LYS A 113 3.35 7.88 -11.94
C LYS A 113 4.35 6.91 -11.35
N ASP A 114 5.21 7.40 -10.47
CA ASP A 114 6.23 6.56 -9.84
C ASP A 114 5.55 5.54 -8.92
N LEU A 115 5.97 4.28 -9.06
CA LEU A 115 5.63 3.24 -8.11
C LEU A 115 6.53 3.38 -6.88
N PRO A 116 6.02 3.19 -5.65
CA PRO A 116 6.87 3.15 -4.48
C PRO A 116 7.97 2.08 -4.63
N LEU A 117 9.16 2.40 -4.13
CA LEU A 117 10.27 1.46 -4.14
C LEU A 117 9.90 0.19 -3.35
N GLY A 118 10.26 -0.98 -3.90
CA GLY A 118 9.95 -2.28 -3.29
C GLY A 118 8.59 -2.86 -3.69
N CYS A 119 7.74 -2.12 -4.41
CA CYS A 119 6.51 -2.69 -4.97
C CYS A 119 6.80 -3.59 -6.18
N HIS A 120 5.93 -4.56 -6.40
CA HIS A 120 5.96 -5.44 -7.58
C HIS A 120 4.55 -5.55 -8.17
N LEU A 121 4.49 -5.92 -9.45
CA LEU A 121 3.25 -6.17 -10.17
C LEU A 121 3.11 -7.67 -10.43
N ILE A 122 1.87 -8.16 -10.37
CA ILE A 122 1.55 -9.52 -10.81
C ILE A 122 1.20 -9.47 -12.29
N ALA A 123 1.99 -10.15 -13.12
CA ALA A 123 1.76 -10.22 -14.56
C ALA A 123 1.15 -11.57 -14.93
N ARG A 124 0.14 -11.56 -15.81
CA ARG A 124 -0.42 -12.76 -16.44
C ARG A 124 -0.21 -12.67 -17.95
N PRO A 125 0.38 -13.69 -18.59
CA PRO A 125 0.46 -13.72 -20.05
C PRO A 125 -0.93 -13.87 -20.64
N VAL A 126 -1.26 -13.03 -21.63
CA VAL A 126 -2.47 -13.19 -22.45
C VAL A 126 -2.02 -13.84 -23.75
N THR A 127 -2.19 -15.15 -23.86
CA THR A 127 -1.97 -15.86 -25.12
C THR A 127 -3.18 -15.65 -26.01
N ASN A 128 -3.12 -14.69 -26.93
CA ASN A 128 -4.01 -14.75 -28.09
C ASN A 128 -3.59 -15.97 -28.90
N ASN A 129 -4.52 -16.93 -29.05
CA ASN A 129 -4.30 -18.20 -29.74
C ASN A 129 -3.60 -18.02 -31.09
N ALA A 130 -2.28 -18.24 -31.11
CA ALA A 130 -1.50 -19.01 -32.09
C ALA A 130 -0.01 -18.66 -31.89
N ASN A 131 0.74 -19.61 -31.34
CA ASN A 131 2.21 -19.66 -31.34
C ASN A 131 2.93 -18.44 -30.76
N THR A 132 3.23 -18.49 -29.46
CA THR A 132 4.41 -17.79 -28.96
C THR A 132 4.99 -18.54 -27.77
N TYR A 133 6.10 -19.24 -28.03
CA TYR A 133 6.99 -19.73 -27.00
C TYR A 133 7.67 -18.50 -26.37
N ILE A 134 7.47 -18.29 -25.08
CA ILE A 134 8.37 -17.46 -24.28
C ILE A 134 9.47 -18.42 -23.81
N PRO A 135 10.73 -18.29 -24.27
CA PRO A 135 11.84 -19.12 -23.83
C PRO A 135 12.17 -18.93 -22.36
#